data_AF-A0A349X3U1-F1
#
_entry.id   AF-A0A349X3U1-F1
#
_cell.length_a   1.000
_cell.length_b   1.000
_cell.length_c   1.000
_cell.angle_alpha   90.00
_cell.angle_beta   90.00
_cell.angle_gamma   90.00
#
_symmetry.space_group_name_H-M   'P 1'
#
loop_
_entity.id
_entity.type
_entity.pdbx_description
1 polymer ?
#
loop_
_entity_poly.entity_id
_entity_poly.type
_entity_poly.pdbx_seq_one_letter_code
_entity_poly.pdbx_strand_id
1 'polypeptide(L)'
;MYGEARTGSRIAPKVVTSPVPVNVTYQELSEAEKAKIRANYDSMPAADEPPFPKAGLAPIWEAVTDQRHTSNQVGDVVVVASVDKDGIVREVAVYNTTSNNMTRLISTALAATEFKPAVCDGTPCAMDFILEARLDIELLRN
;
A
#
# COMPACT_ATOMS: atom_id res chain seq x y z
N MET A 1 23.82 4.85 -42.41
CA MET A 1 22.62 4.02 -42.10
C MET A 1 22.26 4.27 -40.65
N TYR A 2 21.07 4.78 -40.40
CA TYR A 2 20.58 5.11 -39.05
C TYR A 2 20.28 3.81 -38.29
N GLY A 3 21.00 3.55 -37.20
CA GLY A 3 20.63 2.55 -36.20
C GLY A 3 19.77 3.24 -35.16
N GLU A 4 18.45 3.19 -35.34
CA GLU A 4 17.49 3.68 -34.36
C GLU A 4 17.76 2.98 -33.03
N ALA A 5 18.14 3.77 -32.03
CA ALA A 5 18.23 3.29 -30.66
C ALA A 5 16.83 2.78 -30.29
N ARG A 6 16.70 1.47 -30.06
CA ARG A 6 15.52 0.93 -29.39
C ARG A 6 15.51 1.51 -27.99
N THR A 7 14.79 2.61 -27.81
CA THR A 7 14.46 3.16 -26.49
C THR A 7 13.53 2.15 -25.84
N GLY A 8 14.10 1.08 -25.29
CA GLY A 8 13.41 0.19 -24.39
C GLY A 8 12.95 1.03 -23.21
N SER A 9 11.67 1.40 -23.22
CA SER A 9 11.04 2.11 -22.12
C SER A 9 11.24 1.24 -20.88
N ARG A 10 12.01 1.73 -19.90
CA ARG A 10 12.22 1.08 -18.59
C ARG A 10 10.94 1.18 -17.77
N ILE A 11 9.86 0.59 -18.27
CA ILE A 11 8.64 0.40 -17.49
C ILE A 11 9.01 -0.71 -16.52
N ALA A 12 9.27 -0.34 -15.27
CA ALA A 12 9.40 -1.33 -14.20
C ALA A 12 8.13 -2.18 -14.21
N PRO A 13 8.24 -3.53 -14.20
CA PRO A 13 7.07 -4.38 -14.24
C PRO A 13 6.12 -4.02 -13.10
N LYS A 14 4.82 -3.96 -13.39
CA LYS A 14 3.79 -3.71 -12.37
C LYS A 14 3.57 -5.00 -11.59
N VAL A 15 4.41 -5.20 -10.57
CA VAL A 15 4.30 -6.33 -9.64
C VAL A 15 3.12 -6.16 -8.67
N VAL A 16 2.69 -4.91 -8.43
CA VAL A 16 1.60 -4.56 -7.51
C VAL A 16 0.57 -3.69 -8.21
N THR A 17 -0.70 -4.11 -8.15
CA THR A 17 -1.87 -3.33 -8.56
C THR A 17 -2.61 -2.87 -7.31
N SER A 18 -2.64 -1.57 -7.03
CA SER A 18 -3.35 -0.97 -5.88
C SER A 18 -4.44 0.02 -6.35
N PRO A 19 -5.52 0.26 -5.57
CA PRO A 19 -6.55 1.22 -5.93
C PRO A 19 -6.06 2.67 -6.11
N VAL A 20 -4.91 2.99 -5.50
CA VAL A 20 -4.25 4.30 -5.50
C VAL A 20 -2.77 4.18 -5.88
N PRO A 21 -2.11 5.27 -6.33
CA PRO A 21 -0.68 5.27 -6.58
C PRO A 21 0.10 4.93 -5.31
N VAL A 22 1.10 4.06 -5.43
CA VAL A 22 1.86 3.55 -4.28
C VAL A 22 2.95 4.51 -3.80
N ASN A 23 3.41 5.41 -4.66
CA ASN A 23 4.57 6.28 -4.43
C ASN A 23 4.20 7.71 -4.02
N VAL A 24 2.96 7.91 -3.55
CA VAL A 24 2.46 9.23 -3.14
C VAL A 24 1.85 9.15 -1.75
N THR A 25 1.89 10.27 -1.05
CA THR A 25 1.26 10.46 0.26
C THR A 25 -0.23 10.76 0.11
N TYR A 26 -1.01 10.65 1.20
CA TYR A 26 -2.45 10.95 1.16
C TYR A 26 -2.76 12.36 0.66
N GLN A 27 -1.89 13.35 0.95
CA GLN A 27 -2.07 14.74 0.52
C GLN A 27 -1.88 14.94 -0.99
N GLU A 28 -1.05 14.09 -1.60
CA GLU A 28 -0.75 14.12 -3.03
C GLU A 28 -1.77 13.35 -3.87
N LEU A 29 -2.63 12.54 -3.24
CA LEU A 29 -3.74 11.88 -3.91
C LEU A 29 -4.75 12.91 -4.44
N SER A 30 -5.25 12.65 -5.64
CA SER A 30 -6.42 13.36 -6.16
C SER A 30 -7.66 13.07 -5.31
N GLU A 31 -8.67 13.95 -5.35
CA GLU A 31 -9.92 13.72 -4.60
C GLU A 31 -10.65 12.43 -5.00
N ALA A 32 -10.50 12.00 -6.26
CA ALA A 32 -11.03 10.72 -6.72
C ALA A 32 -10.31 9.52 -6.08
N GLU A 33 -9.00 9.61 -5.88
CA GLU A 33 -8.21 8.57 -5.21
C GLU A 33 -8.45 8.56 -3.70
N LYS A 34 -8.54 9.73 -3.07
CA LYS A 34 -8.96 9.84 -1.66
C LYS A 34 -10.36 9.27 -1.47
N ALA A 35 -11.28 9.51 -2.39
CA ALA A 35 -12.62 8.93 -2.34
C ALA A 35 -12.60 7.39 -2.38
N LYS A 36 -11.68 6.77 -3.14
CA LYS A 36 -11.50 5.30 -3.11
C LYS A 36 -11.04 4.81 -1.75
N ILE A 37 -10.09 5.50 -1.12
CA ILE A 37 -9.64 5.14 0.23
C ILE A 37 -10.79 5.32 1.23
N ARG A 38 -11.51 6.46 1.17
CA ARG A 38 -12.65 6.75 2.05
C ARG A 38 -13.79 5.73 1.88
N ALA A 39 -13.97 5.17 0.68
CA ALA A 39 -15.00 4.17 0.41
C ALA A 39 -14.81 2.86 1.18
N ASN A 40 -13.62 2.62 1.74
CA ASN A 40 -13.35 1.46 2.59
C ASN A 40 -13.83 1.65 4.05
N TYR A 41 -14.42 2.82 4.37
CA TYR A 41 -14.96 3.14 5.69
C TYR A 41 -16.46 3.43 5.58
N ASP A 42 -17.26 2.91 6.51
CA ASP A 42 -18.73 3.00 6.46
C ASP A 42 -19.26 4.46 6.40
N SER A 43 -18.56 5.40 7.02
CA SER A 43 -18.94 6.81 7.01
C SER A 43 -17.75 7.69 7.38
N MET A 44 -16.96 8.09 6.37
CA MET A 44 -15.88 9.07 6.53
C MET A 44 -16.21 10.38 5.80
N PRO A 45 -16.43 11.49 6.53
CA PRO A 45 -16.57 12.81 5.94
C PRO A 45 -15.40 13.17 5.03
N ALA A 46 -15.63 14.00 4.02
CA ALA A 46 -14.57 14.47 3.13
C ALA A 46 -13.50 15.32 3.85
N ALA A 47 -13.86 15.90 4.99
CA ALA A 47 -12.96 16.67 5.86
C ALA A 47 -12.05 15.79 6.72
N ASP A 48 -12.39 14.51 6.88
CA ASP A 48 -11.60 13.55 7.65
C ASP A 48 -10.52 12.90 6.79
N GLU A 49 -9.47 12.46 7.46
CA GLU A 49 -8.32 11.82 6.84
C GLU A 49 -8.05 10.47 7.53
N PRO A 50 -8.04 9.36 6.79
CA PRO A 50 -7.64 8.07 7.34
C PRO A 50 -6.14 8.08 7.68
N PRO A 51 -5.68 7.15 8.54
CA PRO A 51 -4.26 7.00 8.79
C PRO A 51 -3.58 6.57 7.50
N PHE A 52 -2.41 7.13 7.21
CA PHE A 52 -1.69 6.84 5.96
C PHE A 52 -0.18 6.86 6.18
N PRO A 53 0.60 5.98 5.52
CA PRO A 53 2.06 5.99 5.64
C PRO A 53 2.67 7.32 5.24
N LYS A 54 3.60 7.84 6.05
CA LYS A 54 4.25 9.14 5.78
C LYS A 54 5.02 9.16 4.45
N ALA A 55 5.55 8.00 4.04
CA ALA A 55 6.32 7.82 2.82
C ALA A 55 5.50 7.17 1.68
N GLY A 56 4.17 7.08 1.82
CA GLY A 56 3.32 6.34 0.90
C GLY A 56 3.44 4.81 1.05
N LEU A 57 2.85 4.08 0.12
CA LEU A 57 2.76 2.62 0.17
C LEU A 57 4.01 1.91 -0.36
N ALA A 58 4.88 2.62 -1.07
CA ALA A 58 6.04 2.04 -1.74
C ALA A 58 6.97 1.28 -0.78
N PRO A 59 7.37 1.80 0.39
CA PRO A 59 8.24 1.06 1.31
C PRO A 59 7.62 -0.24 1.83
N ILE A 60 6.29 -0.25 2.00
CA ILE A 60 5.56 -1.46 2.41
C ILE A 60 5.67 -2.52 1.31
N TRP A 61 5.42 -2.14 0.06
CA TRP A 61 5.48 -3.07 -1.07
C TRP A 61 6.91 -3.50 -1.41
N GLU A 62 7.90 -2.63 -1.30
CA GLU A 62 9.32 -2.97 -1.50
C GLU A 62 9.77 -4.10 -0.57
N ALA A 63 9.34 -4.08 0.69
CA ALA A 63 9.64 -5.15 1.66
C ALA A 63 9.01 -6.51 1.27
N VAL A 64 7.91 -6.49 0.51
CA VAL A 64 7.18 -7.68 0.05
C VAL A 64 7.69 -8.18 -1.29
N THR A 65 8.04 -7.26 -2.19
CA THR A 65 8.48 -7.53 -3.56
C THR A 65 10.00 -7.61 -3.71
N ASP A 66 10.78 -7.50 -2.62
CA ASP A 66 12.21 -7.80 -2.67
C ASP A 66 12.41 -9.21 -3.26
N GLN A 67 13.20 -9.28 -4.35
CA GLN A 67 13.39 -10.47 -5.16
C GLN A 67 13.77 -11.71 -4.34
N ARG A 68 14.39 -11.52 -3.17
CA ARG A 68 14.74 -12.59 -2.21
C ARG A 68 13.52 -13.37 -1.69
N HIS A 69 12.32 -12.80 -1.79
CA HIS A 69 11.07 -13.33 -1.23
C HIS A 69 9.97 -13.60 -2.29
N THR A 70 10.24 -13.30 -3.57
CA THR A 70 9.22 -13.23 -4.66
C THR A 70 8.86 -14.55 -5.36
N SER A 71 9.16 -15.71 -4.78
CA SER A 71 8.77 -16.98 -5.43
C SER A 71 7.24 -17.13 -5.51
N ASN A 72 6.66 -16.93 -6.70
CA ASN A 72 5.29 -17.28 -7.12
C ASN A 72 4.13 -16.74 -6.25
N GLN A 73 4.26 -15.59 -5.61
CA GLN A 73 3.19 -15.06 -4.76
C GLN A 73 2.25 -14.14 -5.54
N VAL A 74 1.25 -14.75 -6.21
CA VAL A 74 0.17 -14.04 -6.95
C VAL A 74 -1.14 -14.12 -6.21
N GLY A 75 -1.85 -13.01 -6.16
CA GLY A 75 -3.22 -12.96 -5.67
C GLY A 75 -3.52 -11.69 -4.88
N ASP A 76 -4.73 -11.66 -4.34
CA ASP A 76 -5.25 -10.50 -3.65
C ASP A 76 -4.74 -10.44 -2.20
N VAL A 77 -4.50 -9.23 -1.73
CA VAL A 77 -4.00 -8.89 -0.40
C VAL A 77 -4.99 -7.95 0.24
N VAL A 78 -5.48 -8.33 1.42
CA VAL A 78 -6.31 -7.48 2.27
C VAL A 78 -5.79 -7.58 3.69
N VAL A 79 -5.22 -6.48 4.18
CA VAL A 79 -4.64 -6.37 5.52
C VAL A 79 -5.14 -5.11 6.18
N VAL A 80 -5.47 -5.19 7.46
CA VAL A 80 -5.89 -4.05 8.27
C VAL A 80 -4.87 -3.84 9.38
N ALA A 81 -4.38 -2.62 9.52
CA ALA A 81 -3.48 -2.23 10.60
C ALA A 81 -4.17 -1.20 11.48
N SER A 82 -4.31 -1.47 12.78
CA SER A 82 -4.86 -0.50 13.72
C SER A 82 -3.78 0.51 14.09
N VAL A 83 -3.98 1.76 13.70
CA VAL A 83 -3.05 2.87 13.93
C VAL A 83 -3.61 3.75 15.03
N ASP A 84 -2.80 4.04 16.04
CA ASP A 84 -3.23 4.93 17.12
C ASP A 84 -3.11 6.42 16.76
N LYS A 85 -3.56 7.28 17.69
CA LYS A 85 -3.49 8.74 17.55
C LYS A 85 -2.06 9.31 17.39
N ASP A 86 -1.04 8.53 17.70
CA ASP A 86 0.37 8.91 17.60
C ASP A 86 1.00 8.39 16.29
N GLY A 87 0.22 7.70 15.44
CA GLY A 87 0.68 7.14 14.18
C GLY A 87 1.42 5.81 14.33
N ILE A 88 1.23 5.12 15.46
CA ILE A 88 1.88 3.84 15.77
C ILE A 88 0.92 2.69 15.49
N VAL A 89 1.40 1.70 14.73
CA VAL A 89 0.66 0.45 14.50
C VAL A 89 0.64 -0.37 15.79
N ARG A 90 -0.57 -0.70 16.26
CA ARG A 90 -0.80 -1.51 17.46
C ARG A 90 -1.09 -2.96 17.15
N GLU A 91 -1.83 -3.19 16.07
CA GLU A 91 -2.24 -4.52 15.64
C GLU A 91 -2.28 -4.60 14.12
N VAL A 92 -2.01 -5.79 13.59
CA VAL A 92 -2.17 -6.08 12.16
C VAL A 92 -3.02 -7.35 12.00
N ALA A 93 -4.20 -7.19 11.43
CA ALA A 93 -5.11 -8.26 11.08
C ALA A 93 -5.03 -8.56 9.59
N VAL A 94 -4.74 -9.81 9.24
CA VAL A 94 -4.61 -10.24 7.84
C VAL A 94 -5.86 -11.01 7.45
N TYR A 95 -6.62 -10.46 6.50
CA TYR A 95 -7.88 -11.04 6.03
C TYR A 95 -7.69 -11.92 4.80
N ASN A 96 -6.80 -11.51 3.88
CA ASN A 96 -6.51 -12.28 2.68
C ASN A 96 -5.04 -12.11 2.28
N THR A 97 -4.33 -13.22 2.12
CA THR A 97 -2.99 -13.30 1.56
C THR A 97 -2.79 -14.64 0.87
N THR A 98 -1.76 -14.71 0.03
CA THR A 98 -1.47 -15.88 -0.82
C THR A 98 -0.51 -16.87 -0.16
N SER A 99 0.18 -16.46 0.91
CA SER A 99 1.05 -17.33 1.69
C SER A 99 1.34 -16.77 3.09
N ASN A 100 1.78 -17.65 4.01
CA ASN A 100 2.26 -17.27 5.34
C ASN A 100 3.50 -16.38 5.29
N ASN A 101 4.35 -16.53 4.27
CA ASN A 101 5.53 -15.68 4.11
C ASN A 101 5.11 -14.24 3.81
N MET A 102 4.12 -14.06 2.93
CA MET A 102 3.56 -12.74 2.63
C MET A 102 2.89 -12.10 3.84
N THR A 103 2.08 -12.88 4.57
CA THR A 103 1.50 -12.43 5.86
C THR A 103 2.59 -11.85 6.76
N ARG A 104 3.68 -12.61 6.99
CA ARG A 104 4.77 -12.17 7.85
C ARG A 104 5.47 -10.91 7.33
N LEU A 105 5.78 -10.84 6.03
CA LEU A 105 6.46 -9.69 5.44
C LEU A 105 5.60 -8.43 5.51
N ILE A 106 4.34 -8.51 5.12
CA ILE A 106 3.40 -7.38 5.17
C ILE A 106 3.20 -6.91 6.61
N SER A 107 2.95 -7.83 7.55
CA SER A 107 2.80 -7.46 8.96
C SER A 107 4.06 -6.81 9.54
N THR A 108 5.25 -7.29 9.17
CA THR A 108 6.52 -6.69 9.60
C THR A 108 6.71 -5.30 9.00
N ALA A 109 6.41 -5.14 7.71
CA ALA A 109 6.53 -3.87 7.02
C ALA A 109 5.56 -2.83 7.59
N LEU A 110 4.30 -3.20 7.83
CA LEU A 110 3.30 -2.33 8.44
C LEU A 110 3.72 -1.93 9.86
N ALA A 111 4.15 -2.87 10.69
CA ALA A 111 4.59 -2.57 12.06
C ALA A 111 5.82 -1.65 12.12
N ALA A 112 6.69 -1.70 11.11
CA ALA A 112 7.87 -0.83 11.00
C ALA A 112 7.59 0.51 10.31
N THR A 113 6.41 0.68 9.70
CA THR A 113 6.06 1.89 8.94
C THR A 113 5.62 3.00 9.89
N GLU A 114 6.15 4.20 9.66
CA GLU A 114 5.63 5.39 10.32
C GLU A 114 4.36 5.89 9.61
N PHE A 115 3.26 5.98 10.36
CA PHE A 115 2.02 6.53 9.86
C PHE A 115 1.84 7.99 10.27
N LYS A 116 1.18 8.76 9.41
CA LYS A 116 0.43 9.92 9.85
C LYS A 116 -0.85 9.40 10.51
N PRO A 117 -1.18 9.85 11.74
CA PRO A 117 -2.42 9.43 12.39
C PRO A 117 -3.64 9.92 11.60
N ALA A 118 -4.76 9.26 11.82
CA ALA A 118 -6.03 9.68 11.26
C ALA A 118 -6.44 11.05 11.84
N VAL A 119 -7.23 11.82 11.10
CA VAL A 119 -7.84 13.07 11.54
C VAL A 119 -9.35 12.89 11.49
N CYS A 120 -9.98 12.90 12.66
CA CYS A 120 -11.42 12.86 12.85
C CYS A 120 -11.87 14.22 13.39
N ASP A 121 -12.74 14.92 12.68
CA ASP A 121 -13.24 16.26 13.07
C ASP A 121 -12.10 17.26 13.39
N GLY A 122 -10.99 17.17 12.64
CA GLY A 122 -9.83 18.03 12.83
C GLY A 122 -8.88 17.64 13.96
N THR A 123 -9.12 16.51 14.65
CA THR A 123 -8.27 16.01 15.74
C THR A 123 -7.64 14.65 15.43
N PRO A 124 -6.38 14.41 15.84
CA PRO A 124 -5.77 13.09 15.69
C PRO A 124 -6.55 12.01 16.45
N CYS A 125 -6.92 10.94 15.74
CA CYS A 125 -7.70 9.83 16.28
C CYS A 125 -7.04 8.48 15.95
N ALA A 126 -7.35 7.47 16.77
CA ALA A 126 -6.99 6.09 16.47
C ALA A 126 -7.97 5.52 15.45
N MET A 127 -7.45 4.84 14.43
CA MET A 127 -8.26 4.32 13.34
C MET A 127 -7.54 3.20 12.60
N ASP A 128 -8.30 2.37 11.91
CA ASP A 128 -7.75 1.31 11.08
C ASP A 128 -7.26 1.85 9.75
N PHE A 129 -6.10 1.36 9.30
CA PHE A 129 -5.58 1.53 7.95
C PHE A 129 -5.84 0.24 7.15
N ILE A 130 -6.48 0.36 5.99
CA ILE A 130 -6.80 -0.77 5.13
C ILE A 130 -5.83 -0.78 3.94
N LEU A 131 -5.02 -1.84 3.85
CA LEU A 131 -4.12 -2.12 2.73
C LEU A 131 -4.76 -3.14 1.79
N GLU A 132 -5.09 -2.68 0.59
CA GLU A 132 -5.61 -3.50 -0.50
C GLU A 132 -4.71 -3.42 -1.73
N ALA A 133 -4.33 -4.58 -2.24
CA ALA A 133 -3.67 -4.70 -3.53
C ALA A 133 -3.81 -6.11 -4.10
N ARG A 134 -3.47 -6.23 -5.37
CA ARG A 134 -3.25 -7.50 -6.05
C ARG A 134 -1.79 -7.59 -6.46
N LEU A 135 -1.17 -8.72 -6.16
CA LEU A 135 0.15 -9.05 -6.69
C LEU A 135 -0.01 -9.86 -7.97
N ASP A 136 0.66 -9.41 -9.02
CA ASP A 136 0.64 -10.04 -10.34
C ASP A 136 2.05 -10.54 -10.70
N ILE A 137 2.15 -11.72 -11.34
CA ILE A 137 3.39 -12.12 -12.03
C ILE A 137 3.37 -11.39 -13.37
N GLU A 138 3.97 -10.21 -13.44
CA GLU A 138 4.52 -9.80 -14.72
C GLU A 138 5.82 -10.58 -14.89
N LEU A 139 5.75 -11.63 -15.70
CA LEU A 139 6.87 -12.48 -16.03
C LEU A 139 8.09 -11.60 -16.34
N LEU A 140 9.07 -11.60 -15.43
CA LEU A 140 10.47 -11.30 -15.77
C LEU A 140 10.97 -12.43 -16.69
N ARG A 141 10.33 -12.62 -17.85
CA ARG A 141 10.87 -13.39 -18.96
C ARG A 141 11.89 -12.47 -19.62
N ASN A 142 13.12 -12.58 -19.15
CA ASN A 142 14.27 -12.29 -19.99
C ASN A 142 15.15 -13.54 -20.06
#